data_AF-A0A2V8UDS0-F1
#
_entry.id   AF-A0A2V8UDS0-F1
#
_cell.length_a   1.000
_cell.length_b   1.000
_cell.length_c   1.000
_cell.angle_alpha   90.00
_cell.angle_beta   90.00
_cell.angle_gamma   90.00
#
_symmetry.space_group_name_H-M   'P 1'
#
loop_
_entity.id
_entity.type
_entity.pdbx_description
1 polymer ?
#
loop_
_entity_poly.entity_id
_entity_poly.type
_entity_poly.pdbx_seq_one_letter_code
_entity_poly.pdbx_strand_id
1 'polypeptide(L)'
;MTCVTGPLTPVQLLEEVPEIVKLLASNGIDNLVVEYGWGCQLDPGELWQDIEVRLPDLPAFIQGSIEKGIYSPGQADLVLQDRDRTFECLLCHESDIHLVTDDDGLITEATKRWMDKGYGGFRAAANENWEPI
;
A
#
# COMPACT_ATOMS: atom_id res chain seq x y z
N MET A 1 1.22 -14.45 -0.70
CA MET A 1 2.05 -14.10 -1.90
C MET A 1 2.42 -12.63 -1.88
N THR A 2 3.48 -12.20 -2.56
CA THR A 2 3.94 -10.79 -2.55
C THR A 2 4.16 -10.26 -3.97
N CYS A 3 3.74 -9.04 -4.28
CA CYS A 3 4.17 -8.29 -5.46
C CYS A 3 4.54 -6.85 -5.08
N VAL A 4 5.45 -6.24 -5.84
CA VAL A 4 5.99 -4.90 -5.54
C VAL A 4 6.05 -4.10 -6.84
N THR A 5 5.73 -2.80 -6.82
CA THR A 5 5.91 -1.91 -7.98
C THR A 5 7.37 -1.53 -8.20
N GLY A 6 7.68 -0.88 -9.32
CA GLY A 6 8.90 -0.06 -9.41
C GLY A 6 8.79 1.21 -8.54
N PRO A 7 9.87 2.01 -8.44
CA PRO A 7 9.84 3.31 -7.77
C PRO A 7 8.85 4.26 -8.45
N LEU A 8 8.00 4.89 -7.64
CA LEU A 8 6.95 5.80 -8.03
C LEU A 8 7.28 7.21 -7.53
N THR A 9 6.76 8.22 -8.21
CA THR A 9 6.74 9.57 -7.65
C THR A 9 5.72 9.67 -6.52
N PRO A 10 5.85 10.63 -5.59
CA PRO A 10 4.82 10.90 -4.58
C PRO A 10 3.40 11.07 -5.16
N VAL A 11 3.29 11.67 -6.35
CA VAL A 11 2.02 11.82 -7.06
C VAL A 11 1.47 10.46 -7.46
N GLN A 12 2.29 9.58 -8.05
CA GLN A 12 1.86 8.24 -8.46
C GLN A 12 1.46 7.36 -7.27
N LEU A 13 2.17 7.45 -6.13
CA LEU A 13 1.77 6.76 -4.89
C LEU A 13 0.37 7.18 -4.44
N LEU A 14 0.11 8.48 -4.41
CA LEU A 14 -1.20 9.02 -4.01
C LEU A 14 -2.31 8.72 -5.03
N GLU A 15 -1.98 8.63 -6.32
CA GLU A 15 -2.92 8.19 -7.36
C GLU A 15 -3.35 6.72 -7.21
N GLU A 16 -2.55 5.87 -6.55
CA GLU A 16 -2.92 4.47 -6.29
C GLU A 16 -3.82 4.30 -5.07
N VAL A 17 -3.83 5.26 -4.13
CA VAL A 17 -4.68 5.16 -2.92
C VAL A 17 -6.17 4.96 -3.27
N PRO A 18 -6.81 5.76 -4.15
CA PRO A 18 -8.20 5.53 -4.53
C PRO A 18 -8.45 4.19 -5.23
N GLU A 19 -7.40 3.56 -5.75
CA GLU A 19 -7.49 2.39 -6.62
C GLU A 19 -7.30 1.13 -5.78
N ILE A 20 -6.43 1.19 -4.78
CA ILE A 20 -6.41 0.28 -3.63
C ILE A 20 -7.78 0.29 -2.95
N VAL A 21 -8.39 1.47 -2.71
CA VAL A 21 -9.75 1.55 -2.15
C VAL A 21 -10.78 0.80 -3.00
N LYS A 22 -10.76 0.98 -4.33
CA LYS A 22 -11.67 0.27 -5.23
C LYS A 22 -11.43 -1.24 -5.22
N LEU A 23 -10.16 -1.65 -5.27
CA LEU A 23 -9.75 -3.06 -5.27
C LEU A 23 -10.20 -3.78 -3.99
N LEU A 24 -10.03 -3.13 -2.83
CA LEU A 24 -10.42 -3.73 -1.55
C LEU A 24 -11.94 -3.74 -1.38
N ALA A 25 -12.63 -2.67 -1.80
CA ALA A 25 -14.09 -2.60 -1.75
C ALA A 25 -14.76 -3.66 -2.65
N SER A 26 -14.22 -3.93 -3.85
CA SER A 26 -14.75 -4.98 -4.73
C SER A 26 -14.58 -6.38 -4.17
N ASN A 27 -13.65 -6.57 -3.22
CA ASN A 27 -13.40 -7.82 -2.50
C ASN A 27 -14.05 -7.86 -1.10
N GLY A 28 -14.96 -6.92 -0.80
CA GLY A 28 -15.78 -6.94 0.42
C GLY A 28 -15.08 -6.45 1.68
N ILE A 29 -13.93 -5.79 1.55
CA ILE A 29 -13.23 -5.16 2.67
C ILE A 29 -13.81 -3.76 2.88
N ASP A 30 -14.30 -3.47 4.08
CA ASP A 30 -14.94 -2.19 4.43
C ASP A 30 -14.11 -1.35 5.42
N ASN A 31 -13.16 -1.97 6.12
CA ASN A 31 -12.32 -1.33 7.13
C ASN A 31 -10.88 -1.82 7.00
N LEU A 32 -9.95 -0.95 7.34
CA LEU A 32 -8.52 -1.23 7.38
C LEU A 32 -7.97 -0.92 8.76
N VAL A 33 -6.89 -1.61 9.09
CA VAL A 33 -5.92 -1.21 10.10
C VAL A 33 -4.81 -0.47 9.37
N VAL A 34 -4.52 0.76 9.79
CA VAL A 34 -3.45 1.57 9.25
C VAL A 34 -2.38 1.73 10.32
N GLU A 35 -1.12 1.50 9.97
CA GLU A 35 0.02 1.70 10.87
C GLU A 35 0.97 2.74 10.25
N TYR A 36 1.40 3.72 11.04
CA TYR A 36 2.51 4.60 10.68
C TYR A 36 3.83 3.91 10.97
N GLY A 37 4.66 3.73 9.94
CA GLY A 37 5.94 3.05 10.06
C GLY A 37 7.14 4.00 10.02
N TRP A 38 8.25 3.50 9.48
CA TRP A 38 9.49 4.25 9.34
C TRP A 38 9.29 5.61 8.65
N GLY A 39 10.08 6.62 9.03
CA GLY A 39 10.04 7.95 8.41
C GLY A 39 8.82 8.82 8.77
N CYS A 40 7.78 8.25 9.38
CA CYS A 40 6.66 9.04 9.91
C CYS A 40 7.11 9.92 11.08
N GLN A 41 6.60 11.14 11.14
CA GLN A 41 6.97 12.14 12.15
C GLN A 41 6.10 12.00 13.41
N LEU A 42 6.28 10.90 14.13
CA LEU A 42 5.63 10.61 15.41
C LEU A 42 6.67 10.17 16.45
N ASP A 43 6.27 10.16 17.73
CA ASP A 43 7.12 9.59 18.76
C ASP A 43 7.28 8.07 18.54
N PRO A 44 8.44 7.46 18.89
CA PRO A 44 8.67 6.03 18.63
C PRO A 44 7.63 5.07 19.23
N GLY A 45 6.96 5.47 20.32
CA GLY A 45 5.88 4.70 20.93
C GLY A 45 4.52 4.81 20.23
N GLU A 46 4.39 5.74 19.29
CA GLU A 46 3.19 5.95 18.47
C GLU A 46 3.30 5.32 17.08
N LEU A 47 4.50 4.87 16.68
CA LEU A 47 4.73 4.09 15.47
C LEU A 47 4.23 2.65 15.64
N TRP A 48 3.85 2.03 14.53
CA TRP A 48 3.35 0.63 14.48
C TRP A 48 2.15 0.38 15.40
N GLN A 49 1.37 1.42 15.67
CA GLN A 49 0.11 1.33 16.40
C GLN A 49 -1.04 1.21 15.41
N ASP A 50 -1.94 0.25 15.67
CA ASP A 50 -3.14 0.02 14.88
C ASP A 50 -4.08 1.22 14.94
N ILE A 51 -4.41 1.78 13.78
CA ILE A 51 -5.43 2.81 13.61
C ILE A 51 -6.53 2.26 12.72
N GLU A 52 -7.74 2.06 13.27
CA GLU A 52 -8.88 1.64 12.47
C GLU A 52 -9.38 2.79 11.57
N VAL A 53 -9.41 2.55 10.26
CA VAL A 53 -9.87 3.50 9.26
C VAL A 53 -10.91 2.81 8.37
N ARG A 54 -12.06 3.46 8.18
CA ARG A 54 -13.05 2.97 7.20
C ARG A 54 -12.47 3.12 5.80
N LEU A 55 -12.63 2.10 4.95
CA LEU A 55 -12.02 2.09 3.63
C LEU A 55 -12.36 3.33 2.78
N PRO A 56 -13.61 3.85 2.75
CA PRO A 56 -13.92 5.08 2.00
C PRO A 56 -13.24 6.35 2.55
N ASP A 57 -12.85 6.35 3.83
CA ASP A 57 -12.23 7.49 4.50
C ASP A 57 -10.70 7.48 4.34
N LEU A 58 -10.11 6.39 3.83
CA LEU A 58 -8.65 6.24 3.67
C LEU A 58 -7.99 7.40 2.89
N PRO A 59 -8.52 7.87 1.74
CA PRO A 59 -7.89 8.97 1.02
C PRO A 59 -7.84 10.26 1.85
N ALA A 60 -8.91 10.56 2.58
CA ALA A 60 -8.99 11.74 3.45
C ALA A 60 -8.08 11.59 4.69
N PHE A 61 -7.97 10.39 5.24
CA PHE A 61 -7.03 10.07 6.31
C PHE A 61 -5.59 10.37 5.89
N ILE A 62 -5.13 9.80 4.77
CA ILE A 62 -3.77 9.98 4.26
C ILE A 62 -3.50 11.46 3.99
N GLN A 63 -4.43 12.15 3.32
CA GLN A 63 -4.30 13.57 3.04
C GLN A 63 -4.15 14.39 4.33
N GLY A 64 -4.97 14.12 5.35
CA GLY A 64 -4.87 14.78 6.64
C GLY A 64 -3.55 14.50 7.37
N SER A 65 -2.95 13.33 7.19
CA SER A 65 -1.63 12.99 7.75
C SER A 65 -0.50 13.75 7.07
N ILE A 66 -0.58 13.94 5.75
CA ILE A 66 0.36 14.75 4.97
C ILE A 66 0.27 16.21 5.40
N GLU A 67 -0.95 16.77 5.54
CA GLU A 67 -1.17 18.15 5.97
C GLU A 67 -0.64 18.43 7.37
N LYS A 68 -0.69 17.44 8.26
CA LYS A 68 -0.11 17.52 9.61
C LYS A 68 1.41 17.31 9.63
N GLY A 69 2.03 16.97 8.50
CA GLY A 69 3.44 16.64 8.41
C GLY A 69 3.83 15.29 9.02
N ILE A 70 2.85 14.42 9.29
CA ILE A 70 3.08 13.10 9.89
C ILE A 70 3.62 12.12 8.85
N TYR A 71 3.01 12.09 7.66
CA TYR A 71 3.35 11.17 6.58
C TYR A 71 3.90 11.94 5.38
N SER A 72 4.99 11.43 4.78
CA SER A 72 5.60 11.96 3.56
C SER A 72 5.65 10.86 2.49
N PRO A 73 4.83 10.93 1.43
CA PRO A 73 4.75 9.86 0.44
C PRO A 73 6.09 9.61 -0.23
N GLY A 74 6.51 8.34 -0.28
CA GLY A 74 7.79 7.92 -0.85
C GLY A 74 9.01 8.24 0.03
N GLN A 75 8.79 8.65 1.28
CA GLN A 75 9.84 8.89 2.27
C GLN A 75 9.52 8.32 3.65
N ALA A 76 8.29 7.83 3.83
CA ALA A 76 7.81 7.20 5.04
C ALA A 76 6.96 5.97 4.68
N ASP A 77 6.87 5.04 5.62
CA ASP A 77 6.06 3.84 5.52
C ASP A 77 4.64 4.12 6.02
N LEU A 78 3.66 3.71 5.22
CA LEU A 78 2.27 3.59 5.64
C LEU A 78 1.78 2.19 5.31
N VAL A 79 1.48 1.41 6.35
CA VAL A 79 1.00 0.03 6.21
C VAL A 79 -0.52 0.04 6.24
N LEU A 80 -1.16 -0.63 5.29
CA LEU A 80 -2.60 -0.81 5.20
C LEU A 80 -2.90 -2.31 5.27
N GLN A 81 -3.64 -2.76 6.28
CA GLN A 81 -3.97 -4.16 6.48
C GLN A 81 -5.45 -4.37 6.71
N ASP A 82 -5.95 -5.58 6.47
CA ASP A 82 -7.21 -6.02 7.06
C ASP A 82 -7.01 -6.47 8.52
N ARG A 83 -8.09 -6.58 9.28
CA ARG A 83 -8.03 -6.96 10.70
C ARG A 83 -7.46 -8.36 10.93
N ASP A 84 -7.70 -9.27 9.99
CA ASP A 84 -7.24 -10.65 10.08
C ASP A 84 -5.81 -10.84 9.53
N ARG A 85 -5.17 -9.74 9.08
CA ARG A 85 -3.81 -9.71 8.50
C ARG A 85 -3.64 -10.72 7.35
N THR A 86 -4.70 -10.89 6.56
CA THR A 86 -4.72 -11.71 5.33
C THR A 86 -4.26 -10.91 4.10
N PHE A 87 -4.20 -9.59 4.25
CA PHE A 87 -3.78 -8.62 3.27
C PHE A 87 -2.90 -7.55 3.92
N GLU A 88 -1.87 -7.13 3.20
CA GLU A 88 -1.06 -5.96 3.52
C GLU A 88 -0.74 -5.20 2.24
N CYS A 89 -0.92 -3.88 2.27
CA CYS A 89 -0.40 -2.95 1.29
C CYS A 89 0.49 -1.93 1.99
N LEU A 90 1.78 -1.92 1.67
CA LEU A 90 2.75 -0.96 2.19
C LEU A 90 3.02 0.11 1.14
N LEU A 91 2.77 1.37 1.48
CA LEU A 91 3.33 2.53 0.77
C LEU A 91 4.71 2.80 1.37
N CYS A 92 5.76 2.36 0.70
CA CYS A 92 7.11 2.28 1.26
C CYS A 92 7.86 3.62 1.21
N HIS A 93 8.77 3.81 2.17
CA HIS A 93 9.74 4.90 2.16
C HIS A 93 10.76 4.82 1.00
N GLU A 94 10.87 3.70 0.30
CA GLU A 94 11.67 3.56 -0.94
C GLU A 94 10.89 3.95 -2.20
N SER A 95 9.68 4.50 -2.01
CA SER A 95 8.76 4.94 -3.06
C SER A 95 8.17 3.84 -3.94
N ASP A 96 8.12 2.60 -3.49
CA ASP A 96 7.35 1.52 -4.12
C ASP A 96 6.12 1.12 -3.28
N ILE A 97 5.23 0.35 -3.89
CA ILE A 97 4.05 -0.23 -3.23
C ILE A 97 4.26 -1.73 -3.13
N HIS A 98 4.18 -2.28 -1.91
CA HIS A 98 4.22 -3.71 -1.68
C HIS A 98 2.81 -4.20 -1.42
N LEU A 99 2.47 -5.33 -2.00
CA LEU A 99 1.18 -5.97 -1.78
C LEU A 99 1.43 -7.43 -1.40
N VAL A 100 1.03 -7.78 -0.19
CA VAL A 100 1.11 -9.14 0.35
C VAL A 100 -0.29 -9.65 0.62
N THR A 101 -0.66 -10.75 -0.02
CA THR A 101 -1.94 -11.43 0.24
C THR A 101 -1.91 -12.85 -0.30
N ASP A 102 -2.73 -13.73 0.27
CA ASP A 102 -2.94 -15.08 -0.26
C ASP A 102 -4.06 -15.15 -1.30
N ASP A 103 -4.72 -14.02 -1.59
CA ASP A 103 -5.70 -13.90 -2.67
C ASP A 103 -5.03 -13.67 -4.03
N ASP A 104 -5.04 -14.70 -4.89
CA ASP A 104 -4.53 -14.63 -6.26
C ASP A 104 -5.25 -13.60 -7.13
N GLY A 105 -6.55 -13.35 -6.87
CA GLY A 105 -7.36 -12.37 -7.59
C GLY A 105 -6.88 -10.95 -7.33
N LEU A 106 -6.65 -10.60 -6.06
CA LEU A 106 -6.11 -9.30 -5.66
C LEU A 106 -4.76 -9.02 -6.30
N ILE A 107 -3.83 -9.98 -6.24
CA ILE A 107 -2.51 -9.85 -6.86
C ILE A 107 -2.63 -9.69 -8.38
N THR A 108 -3.49 -10.47 -9.03
CA THR A 108 -3.66 -10.43 -10.49
C THR A 108 -4.24 -9.08 -10.96
N GLU A 109 -5.23 -8.54 -10.25
CA GLU A 109 -5.85 -7.26 -10.58
C GLU A 109 -4.88 -6.08 -10.37
N ALA A 110 -4.19 -6.06 -9.22
CA ALA A 110 -3.20 -5.02 -8.91
C ALA A 110 -2.04 -5.02 -9.91
N THR A 111 -1.43 -6.19 -10.14
CA THR A 111 -0.28 -6.31 -11.06
C THR A 111 -0.66 -5.95 -12.49
N LYS A 112 -1.81 -6.41 -13.00
CA LYS A 112 -2.29 -6.02 -14.34
C LYS A 112 -2.41 -4.50 -14.49
N ARG A 113 -3.00 -3.84 -13.49
CA ARG A 113 -3.12 -2.39 -13.48
C ARG A 113 -1.76 -1.70 -13.50
N TRP A 114 -0.82 -2.15 -12.67
CA TRP A 114 0.52 -1.57 -12.62
C TRP A 114 1.30 -1.78 -13.94
N MET A 115 1.09 -2.91 -14.64
CA MET A 115 1.56 -3.10 -16.02
C MET A 115 0.98 -2.03 -16.96
N ASP A 116 -0.34 -1.86 -16.94
CA ASP A 116 -1.04 -0.93 -17.84
C ASP A 116 -0.61 0.52 -17.64
N LYS A 117 -0.24 0.89 -16.41
CA LYS A 117 0.28 2.22 -16.06
C LYS A 117 1.78 2.40 -16.32
N GLY A 118 2.50 1.32 -16.63
CA GLY A 118 3.96 1.35 -16.80
C GLY A 118 4.71 1.66 -15.50
N TYR A 119 4.12 1.38 -14.34
CA TYR A 119 4.74 1.58 -13.02
C TYR A 119 5.89 0.59 -12.74
N GLY A 120 5.96 -0.49 -13.52
CA GLY A 120 6.93 -1.58 -13.33
C GLY A 120 6.67 -2.41 -12.07
N GLY A 121 7.35 -3.55 -11.96
CA GLY A 121 7.46 -4.43 -10.77
C GLY A 121 6.54 -5.66 -10.72
N PHE A 122 7.11 -6.89 -10.70
CA PHE A 122 6.40 -8.19 -10.59
C PHE A 122 7.19 -9.23 -9.78
N ARG A 123 6.52 -10.33 -9.41
CA ARG A 123 6.94 -11.26 -8.34
C ARG A 123 7.91 -12.40 -8.69
N ALA A 124 8.49 -13.02 -7.66
CA ALA A 124 9.35 -14.23 -7.73
C ALA A 124 8.79 -15.38 -8.58
N ALA A 125 9.62 -15.91 -9.48
CA ALA A 125 9.44 -17.11 -10.31
C ALA A 125 9.94 -18.38 -9.60
N ALA A 126 9.65 -19.55 -10.18
CA ALA A 126 9.91 -20.90 -9.61
C ALA A 126 11.41 -21.31 -9.52
N ASN A 127 12.31 -20.48 -10.01
CA ASN A 127 13.76 -20.48 -9.79
C ASN A 127 14.21 -19.33 -8.86
N GLU A 128 13.27 -18.77 -8.09
CA GLU A 128 13.39 -17.59 -7.22
C GLU A 128 13.64 -16.25 -7.96
N ASN A 129 13.45 -16.15 -9.29
CA ASN A 129 13.68 -14.91 -10.04
C ASN A 129 12.45 -13.99 -10.12
N TRP A 130 12.52 -12.74 -9.67
CA TRP A 130 11.51 -11.72 -9.95
C TRP A 130 11.67 -11.28 -11.40
N GLU A 131 10.73 -11.68 -12.26
CA GLU A 131 10.68 -11.09 -13.60
C GLU A 131 10.19 -9.66 -13.42
N PRO A 132 10.84 -8.71 -14.08
CA PRO A 132 10.45 -7.35 -13.88
C PRO A 132 9.15 -7.16 -14.64
N ILE A 133 8.96 -5.91 -14.98
CA ILE A 133 9.23 -5.67 -16.39
C ILE A 133 10.40 -4.69 -16.49
#